data_AF-K0F3A2-F1
#
_entry.id   AF-K0F3A2-F1
#
_cell.length_a   1.000
_cell.length_b   1.000
_cell.length_c   1.000
_cell.angle_alpha   90.00
_cell.angle_beta   90.00
_cell.angle_gamma   90.00
#
_symmetry.space_group_name_H-M   'P 1'
#
loop_
_entity.id
_entity.type
_entity.pdbx_description
1 polymer ?
#
loop_
_entity_poly.entity_id
_entity_poly.type
_entity_poly.pdbx_seq_one_letter_code
_entity_poly.pdbx_strand_id
1 'polypeptide(L)' 'MLVTWVLCDSKTDVAQRLYLSLGTVNTHITRIRAKYAAVGRTANTKAALVVRALQDGLIDLDEL' A
#
# COMPACT_ATOMS: atom_id res chain seq x y z
N MET A 1 -0.69 -1.22 7.36
CA MET A 1 -1.33 -1.72 6.12
C MET A 1 -0.60 -1.23 4.86
N LEU A 2 -0.58 0.09 4.54
CA LEU A 2 0.09 0.59 3.33
C LEU A 2 1.57 0.17 3.25
N VAL A 3 2.35 0.47 4.29
CA VAL A 3 3.78 0.09 4.37
C VAL A 3 3.97 -1.40 4.14
N THR A 4 3.23 -2.23 4.88
CA THR A 4 3.25 -3.70 4.70
C THR A 4 2.95 -4.11 3.25
N TRP A 5 1.98 -3.48 2.59
CA TRP A 5 1.66 -3.78 1.18
C TRP A 5 2.78 -3.37 0.22
N VAL A 6 3.45 -2.26 0.48
CA VAL A 6 4.58 -1.83 -0.34
C VAL A 6 5.76 -2.80 -0.20
N LEU A 7 6.07 -3.23 1.02
CA LEU A 7 7.22 -4.08 1.36
C LEU A 7 7.00 -5.59 1.20
N CYS A 8 5.83 -6.03 0.74
CA CYS A 8 5.54 -7.45 0.49
C CYS A 8 5.34 -7.70 -1.00
N ASP A 9 5.81 -8.84 -1.51
CA ASP A 9 5.70 -9.19 -2.93
C ASP A 9 4.25 -9.42 -3.36
N SER A 10 3.44 -10.07 -2.51
CA SER A 10 2.07 -10.41 -2.83
C SER A 10 1.06 -9.95 -1.77
N LYS A 11 -0.20 -9.85 -2.18
CA LYS A 11 -1.31 -9.56 -1.25
C LYS A 11 -1.54 -10.71 -0.27
N THR A 12 -1.18 -11.93 -0.64
CA THR A 12 -1.26 -13.11 0.22
C THR A 12 -0.28 -13.00 1.38
N ASP A 13 0.95 -12.52 1.12
CA ASP A 13 1.94 -12.30 2.18
C ASP A 13 1.49 -11.21 3.16
N VAL A 14 0.88 -10.13 2.66
CA VAL A 14 0.28 -9.10 3.52
C VAL A 14 -0.84 -9.66 4.38
N ALA A 15 -1.71 -10.48 3.78
CA ALA A 15 -2.83 -11.12 4.48
C ALA A 15 -2.32 -12.00 5.63
N GLN A 16 -1.29 -12.82 5.37
CA GLN A 16 -0.65 -13.65 6.40
C GLN A 16 0.03 -12.82 7.49
N ARG A 17 0.88 -11.86 7.12
CA ARG A 17 1.62 -11.01 8.08
C ARG A 17 0.72 -10.17 8.98
N LEU A 18 -0.44 -9.74 8.47
CA LEU A 18 -1.39 -8.90 9.22
C LEU A 18 -2.58 -9.67 9.80
N TYR A 19 -2.62 -11.00 9.65
CA TYR A 19 -3.76 -11.84 10.06
C TYR A 19 -5.09 -11.37 9.49
N LEU A 20 -5.10 -10.99 8.21
CA LEU A 20 -6.28 -10.50 7.48
C LEU A 20 -6.68 -11.50 6.40
N SER A 21 -7.96 -11.46 6.00
CA SER A 21 -8.37 -12.11 4.76
C SER A 21 -7.83 -11.34 3.55
N LEU A 22 -7.64 -12.04 2.42
CA LEU A 22 -7.27 -11.40 1.15
C LEU A 22 -8.31 -10.34 0.71
N GLY A 23 -9.59 -10.56 1.01
CA GLY A 23 -10.67 -9.59 0.74
C GLY A 23 -10.52 -8.29 1.55
N THR A 24 -10.10 -8.39 2.81
CA THR A 24 -9.81 -7.23 3.65
C THR A 24 -8.59 -6.46 3.13
N VAL A 25 -7.52 -7.15 2.71
CA VAL A 25 -6.36 -6.51 2.07
C VAL A 25 -6.78 -5.73 0.82
N ASN A 26 -7.59 -6.33 -0.06
CA ASN A 26 -8.10 -5.64 -1.25
C ASN A 26 -8.91 -4.38 -0.89
N THR A 27 -9.82 -4.48 0.09
CA THR A 27 -10.61 -3.35 0.57
C THR A 27 -9.72 -2.21 1.08
N HIS A 28 -8.70 -2.54 1.87
CA HIS A 28 -7.76 -1.55 2.37
C HIS A 28 -6.96 -0.88 1.23
N ILE A 29 -6.50 -1.63 0.21
CA ILE A 29 -5.77 -1.05 -0.94
C ILE A 29 -6.69 -0.07 -1.67
N THR A 30 -7.94 -0.46 -1.94
CA THR A 30 -8.93 0.41 -2.59
C THR A 30 -9.16 1.69 -1.79
N ARG A 31 -9.32 1.60 -0.47
CA ARG A 31 -9.51 2.77 0.41
C ARG A 31 -8.29 3.70 0.41
N ILE A 32 -7.08 3.14 0.46
CA ILE A 32 -5.85 3.95 0.40
C ILE A 32 -5.74 4.68 -0.94
N ARG A 33 -6.02 3.99 -2.05
CA ARG A 33 -6.03 4.62 -3.38
C ARG A 33 -7.05 5.74 -3.47
N ALA A 34 -8.26 5.52 -2.95
CA ALA A 34 -9.29 6.55 -2.89
C ALA A 34 -8.86 7.76 -2.06
N LYS A 35 -8.20 7.54 -0.91
CA LYS A 35 -7.67 8.63 -0.06
C LYS A 35 -6.66 9.50 -0.81
N TYR A 36 -5.73 8.87 -1.54
CA TYR A 36 -4.76 9.61 -2.35
C TYR A 36 -5.42 10.33 -3.54
N ALA A 37 -6.36 9.68 -4.22
CA ALA A 37 -7.10 10.29 -5.33
C ALA A 37 -7.90 11.53 -4.90
N ALA A 38 -8.51 11.49 -3.71
CA ALA A 38 -9.29 12.60 -3.15
C ALA A 38 -8.48 13.89 -2.94
N VAL A 39 -7.15 13.79 -2.81
CA VAL A 39 -6.24 14.95 -2.69
C VAL A 39 -5.41 15.17 -3.96
N GLY A 40 -5.82 14.63 -5.10
CA GLY A 40 -5.13 14.80 -6.38
C GLY A 40 -3.81 14.03 -6.52
N ARG A 41 -3.51 13.12 -5.59
CA ARG A 41 -2.26 12.34 -5.53
C ARG A 41 -2.46 10.88 -5.95
N THR A 42 -3.23 10.63 -7.00
CA THR A 42 -3.61 9.29 -7.51
C THR A 42 -2.45 8.28 -7.55
N ALA A 43 -2.73 7.02 -7.16
CA ALA A 43 -1.76 5.93 -7.06
C ALA A 43 -2.36 4.56 -7.45
N ASN A 44 -2.56 4.32 -8.75
CA ASN A 44 -3.35 3.18 -9.24
C ASN A 44 -2.59 1.85 -9.30
N THR A 45 -1.26 1.88 -9.14
CA THR A 45 -0.38 0.70 -9.17
C THR A 45 0.34 0.53 -7.83
N LYS A 46 0.95 -0.64 -7.59
CA LYS A 46 1.81 -0.84 -6.41
C LYS A 46 3.00 0.12 -6.45
N ALA A 47 3.65 0.26 -7.61
CA ALA A 47 4.74 1.22 -7.82
C ALA A 47 4.35 2.66 -7.49
N ALA A 48 3.16 3.11 -7.91
CA ALA A 48 2.69 4.45 -7.57
C ALA A 48 2.46 4.62 -6.06
N LEU A 49 2.00 3.58 -5.36
CA LEU A 49 1.87 3.60 -3.90
C LEU A 49 3.23 3.63 -3.18
N VAL A 50 4.26 2.97 -3.73
CA VAL A 50 5.65 3.08 -3.25
C VAL A 50 6.11 4.53 -3.32
N VAL A 51 5.93 5.19 -4.47
CA VAL A 51 6.29 6.60 -4.64
C VAL A 51 5.57 7.50 -3.64
N ARG A 52 4.28 7.24 -3.36
CA ARG A 52 3.55 8.01 -2.33
C ARG A 52 4.09 7.75 -0.93
N ALA A 53 4.40 6.51 -0.59
CA ALA A 53 4.97 6.16 0.70
C ALA A 53 6.34 6.84 0.92
N LEU A 54 7.21 6.88 -0.09
CA LEU A 54 8.47 7.63 -0.06
C LEU A 54 8.25 9.14 0.10
N GLN A 55 7.37 9.73 -0.70
CA GLN A 55 7.05 11.16 -0.62
C GLN A 55 6.47 11.59 0.73
N ASP A 56 5.75 10.67 1.39
CA ASP A 56 5.10 10.90 2.68
C ASP A 56 6.01 10.52 3.87
N GLY A 57 7.24 10.05 3.63
CA GLY A 57 8.17 9.61 4.67
C GLY A 57 7.68 8.39 5.45
N LEU A 58 6.85 7.54 4.82
CA LEU A 58 6.33 6.31 5.41
C LEU A 58 7.28 5.12 5.22
N ILE A 59 8.16 5.21 4.23
CA ILE A 59 9.29 4.31 3.98
C ILE A 59 10.47 5.10 3.45
N ASP A 60 11.67 4.56 3.60
CA ASP A 60 12.89 5.02 2.97
C ASP A 60 13.33 4.12 1.81
N LEU A 61 14.28 4.58 1.00
CA LEU A 61 14.75 3.86 -0.20
C LEU A 61 15.52 2.57 0.16
N ASP A 62 16.12 2.50 1.34
CA ASP A 62 16.85 1.34 1.86
C ASP A 62 15.93 0.22 2.38
N GLU A 63 14.63 0.49 2.53
CA GLU A 63 13.63 -0.54 2.89
C GLU A 63 13.08 -1.33 1.69
N LEU A 64 13.32 -0.87 0.46
CA LEU A 64 12.80 -1.46 -0.78
C LEU A 64 13.68 -2.61 -1.31
#